data_AF-A0A7X8ES41-F1
#
_entry.id   AF-A0A7X8ES41-F1
#
_cell.length_a   1.000
_cell.length_b   1.000
_cell.length_c   1.000
_cell.angle_alpha   90.00
_cell.angle_beta   90.00
_cell.angle_gamma   90.00
#
_symmetry.space_group_name_H-M   'P 1'
#
loop_
_entity.id
_entity.type
_entity.pdbx_description
1 polymer ?
#
loop_
_entity_poly.entity_id
_entity_poly.type
_entity_poly.pdbx_seq_one_letter_code
_entity_poly.pdbx_strand_id
1 'polypeptide(L)'
;YDFYAVAKSPLGGNDSVIAVVRNITPADVTPPTVVIESMVIEKPVGSGRHIGAIGLTFSEPVYYMVGENTGLKPLTVVDFEREMRKLYNINVTVNSSSSGASDGALRLITLGFTAGQIGETITFPYNIYDASRNIAGSLVLKLENTLENNVLVSKWTASFIKVNTGGK
;
A
#
# COMPACT_ATOMS: atom_id res chain seq x y z
N TYR A 1 18.71 20.12 9.00
CA TYR A 1 18.41 21.08 10.08
C TYR A 1 19.29 20.78 11.28
N ASP A 2 19.64 21.79 12.08
CA ASP A 2 20.40 21.60 13.32
C ASP A 2 19.51 21.97 14.51
N PHE A 3 19.47 21.11 15.53
CA PHE A 3 18.72 21.35 16.76
C PHE A 3 19.69 21.63 17.91
N TYR A 4 19.40 22.67 18.67
CA TYR A 4 20.19 23.09 19.82
C TYR A 4 19.33 23.01 21.06
N ALA A 5 19.68 22.12 21.99
CA ALA A 5 19.09 22.08 23.32
C ALA A 5 20.07 22.70 24.32
N VAL A 6 19.63 23.73 25.02
CA VAL A 6 20.42 24.42 26.05
C VAL A 6 19.74 24.21 27.39
N ALA A 7 20.39 23.49 28.29
CA ALA A 7 19.96 23.40 29.68
C ALA A 7 20.69 24.48 30.50
N LYS A 8 19.94 25.37 31.14
CA LYS A 8 20.49 26.33 32.11
C LYS A 8 20.38 25.75 33.52
N SER A 9 21.50 25.77 34.25
CA SER A 9 21.50 25.43 35.67
C SER A 9 20.64 26.44 36.45
N PRO A 10 19.72 25.99 37.33
CA PRO A 10 18.87 26.89 38.12
C PRO A 10 19.65 27.68 39.19
N LEU A 11 20.91 27.32 39.45
CA LEU A 11 21.76 27.96 40.45
C LEU A 11 22.70 29.04 39.89
N GLY A 12 22.58 29.38 38.59
CA GLY A 12 23.35 30.47 37.99
C GLY A 12 24.86 30.22 37.99
N GLY A 13 25.30 29.21 37.22
CA GLY A 13 26.71 28.92 36.95
C GLY A 13 26.95 28.69 35.47
N ASN A 14 28.21 28.82 35.02
CA ASN A 14 28.65 28.70 33.62
C ASN A 14 28.48 27.30 33.00
N ASP A 15 27.88 26.34 33.70
CA ASP A 15 27.74 24.94 33.27
C ASP A 15 26.52 24.72 32.35
N SER A 16 26.31 25.61 31.38
CA SER A 16 25.28 25.41 30.35
C SER A 16 25.80 24.38 29.34
N VAL A 17 25.29 23.14 29.42
CA VAL A 17 25.58 22.12 28.41
C VAL A 17 24.74 22.42 27.17
N ILE A 18 25.40 22.74 26.06
CA ILE A 18 24.76 22.86 24.75
C ILE A 18 24.85 21.49 24.08
N ALA A 19 23.72 20.78 24.03
CA ALA A 19 23.60 19.59 23.20
C ALA A 19 23.25 20.03 21.78
N VAL A 20 24.12 19.71 20.82
CA VAL A 20 23.91 20.02 19.41
C VAL A 20 23.67 18.73 18.64
N VAL A 21 22.49 18.62 18.03
CA VAL A 21 22.19 17.57 17.05
C VAL A 21 22.30 18.21 15.67
N ARG A 22 23.39 17.91 14.97
CA ARG A 22 23.65 18.42 13.62
C ARG A 22 23.20 17.43 12.57
N ASN A 23 22.92 17.92 11.37
CA ASN A 23 22.60 17.10 10.18
C ASN A 23 21.31 16.28 10.34
N ILE A 24 20.27 16.87 10.92
CA ILE A 24 18.94 16.26 10.90
C ILE A 24 18.40 16.32 9.47
N THR A 25 18.32 15.17 8.82
CA THR A 25 17.55 15.00 7.58
C THR A 25 16.06 15.15 7.91
N PRO A 26 15.30 15.95 7.14
CA PRO A 26 13.84 15.96 7.29
C PRO A 26 13.30 14.53 7.20
N ALA A 27 12.30 14.22 8.03
CA ALA A 27 11.60 12.95 7.89
C ALA A 27 11.06 12.84 6.46
N ASP A 28 11.30 11.70 5.82
CA ASP A 28 10.61 11.40 4.57
C ASP A 28 9.12 11.33 4.87
N VAL A 29 8.33 12.06 4.09
CA VAL A 29 6.87 12.14 4.21
C VAL A 29 6.17 11.58 2.98
N THR A 30 6.93 11.00 2.05
CA THR A 30 6.43 10.50 0.77
C THR A 30 5.75 9.15 0.99
N PRO A 31 4.45 9.02 0.72
CA PRO A 31 3.78 7.73 0.85
C PRO A 31 4.19 6.76 -0.25
N PRO A 32 4.10 5.44 0.00
CA PRO A 32 4.31 4.46 -1.05
C PRO A 32 3.25 4.61 -2.15
N THR A 33 3.64 4.32 -3.39
CA THR A 33 2.76 4.33 -4.56
C THR A 33 2.65 2.93 -5.15
N VAL A 34 1.63 2.69 -5.98
CA VAL A 34 1.41 1.41 -6.66
C VAL A 34 1.19 1.64 -8.14
N VAL A 35 1.83 0.81 -8.96
CA VAL A 35 1.66 0.75 -10.41
C VAL A 35 1.09 -0.61 -10.78
N ILE A 36 0.16 -0.62 -11.74
CA ILE A 36 -0.39 -1.85 -12.31
C ILE A 36 0.23 -2.11 -13.69
N GLU A 37 0.97 -3.21 -13.84
CA GLU A 37 1.89 -3.39 -14.99
C GLU A 37 1.45 -4.49 -15.97
N SER A 38 0.59 -5.43 -15.56
CA SER A 38 0.09 -6.49 -16.45
C SER A 38 -1.42 -6.62 -16.37
N MET A 39 -2.07 -6.77 -17.53
CA MET A 39 -3.52 -6.88 -17.67
C MET A 39 -3.82 -7.85 -18.80
N VAL A 40 -3.86 -9.15 -18.52
CA VAL A 40 -4.51 -10.09 -19.44
C VAL A 40 -5.92 -10.25 -18.92
N ILE A 41 -6.90 -9.76 -19.68
CA ILE A 41 -8.30 -9.78 -19.29
C ILE A 41 -9.08 -10.40 -20.43
N GLU A 42 -9.54 -11.62 -20.21
CA GLU A 42 -10.38 -12.34 -21.14
C GLU A 42 -11.83 -12.25 -20.69
N LYS A 43 -12.73 -12.08 -21.66
CA LYS A 43 -14.18 -12.16 -21.44
C LYS A 43 -14.70 -13.40 -22.17
N PRO A 44 -14.83 -14.56 -21.49
CA PRO A 44 -15.40 -15.75 -22.10
C PRO A 44 -16.78 -15.46 -22.68
N VAL A 45 -17.03 -15.91 -23.91
CA VAL A 45 -18.27 -15.66 -24.66
C VAL A 45 -19.48 -16.07 -23.83
N GLY A 46 -20.45 -15.17 -23.71
CA GLY A 46 -21.72 -15.42 -22.99
C GLY A 46 -21.67 -15.33 -21.47
N SER A 47 -20.50 -15.17 -20.84
CA SER A 47 -20.38 -15.19 -19.38
C SER A 47 -20.68 -13.85 -18.69
N GLY A 48 -20.48 -12.73 -19.41
CA GLY A 48 -20.50 -11.38 -18.81
C GLY A 48 -19.42 -11.14 -17.76
N ARG A 49 -18.51 -12.10 -17.57
CA ARG A 49 -17.47 -12.13 -16.54
C ARG A 49 -16.10 -12.06 -17.19
N HIS A 50 -15.14 -11.56 -16.43
CA HIS A 50 -13.76 -11.43 -16.84
C HIS A 50 -12.88 -12.38 -16.03
N ILE A 51 -11.87 -12.95 -16.68
CA ILE A 51 -10.84 -13.78 -16.08
C ILE A 51 -9.50 -13.18 -16.47
N GLY A 52 -8.53 -13.21 -15.58
CA GLY A 52 -7.25 -12.60 -15.90
C GLY A 52 -6.25 -12.62 -14.79
N ALA A 53 -5.18 -11.88 -15.02
CA ALA A 53 -4.15 -11.61 -14.04
C ALA A 53 -3.74 -10.13 -14.06
N ILE A 54 -3.39 -9.62 -12.88
CA ILE A 54 -2.87 -8.28 -12.67
C ILE A 54 -1.59 -8.30 -11.86
N GLY A 55 -0.58 -7.55 -12.31
CA GLY A 55 0.65 -7.31 -11.57
C GLY A 55 0.60 -5.96 -10.87
N LEU A 56 0.86 -5.95 -9.56
CA LEU A 56 0.98 -4.75 -8.74
C LEU A 56 2.44 -4.59 -8.30
N THR A 57 3.01 -3.43 -8.60
CA THR A 57 4.38 -3.06 -8.23
C THR A 57 4.32 -1.84 -7.32
N PHE A 58 4.75 -2.00 -6.07
CA PHE A 58 4.85 -0.91 -5.12
C PHE A 58 6.20 -0.19 -5.29
N SER A 59 6.23 1.13 -5.06
CA SER A 59 7.48 1.93 -5.12
C SER A 59 8.56 1.39 -4.17
N GLU A 60 8.13 0.84 -3.04
CA GLU A 60 8.95 0.35 -1.95
C GLU A 60 8.25 -0.81 -1.21
N PRO A 61 8.93 -1.51 -0.28
CA PRO A 61 8.34 -2.59 0.49
C PRO A 61 7.19 -2.07 1.37
N VAL A 62 6.05 -2.76 1.35
CA VAL A 62 4.83 -2.28 2.01
C VAL A 62 4.54 -2.98 3.33
N TYR A 63 3.94 -2.21 4.23
CA TYR A 63 3.61 -2.58 5.60
C TYR A 63 2.15 -2.22 5.91
N TYR A 64 1.60 -2.79 6.97
CA TYR A 64 0.23 -2.51 7.41
C TYR A 64 0.11 -2.51 8.94
N MET A 65 -0.99 -1.94 9.45
CA MET A 65 -1.37 -1.97 10.86
C MET A 65 -2.78 -2.56 10.99
N VAL A 66 -2.98 -3.43 11.99
CA VAL A 66 -4.26 -4.13 12.23
C VAL A 66 -5.17 -3.35 13.18
N GLY A 67 -4.66 -2.26 13.79
CA GLY A 67 -5.40 -1.34 14.65
C GLY A 67 -4.53 -0.16 15.09
N GLU A 68 -5.15 0.86 15.69
CA GLU A 68 -4.54 2.18 15.98
C GLU A 68 -3.32 2.13 16.92
N ASN A 69 -3.19 1.08 17.73
CA ASN A 69 -2.07 0.88 18.66
C ASN A 69 -1.21 -0.35 18.34
N THR A 70 -1.37 -0.92 17.15
CA THR A 70 -0.54 -2.04 16.72
C THR A 70 0.74 -1.53 16.07
N GLY A 71 1.88 -2.15 16.37
CA GLY A 71 3.13 -1.87 15.67
C GLY A 71 2.99 -2.16 14.17
N LEU A 72 3.80 -1.47 13.37
CA LEU A 72 3.88 -1.68 11.93
C LEU A 72 4.31 -3.13 11.63
N LYS A 73 3.57 -3.83 10.76
CA LYS A 73 3.86 -5.21 10.37
C LYS A 73 4.18 -5.30 8.87
N PRO A 74 5.16 -6.12 8.46
CA PRO A 74 5.41 -6.34 7.04
C PRO A 74 4.17 -6.96 6.40
N LEU A 75 3.72 -6.40 5.28
CA LEU A 75 2.64 -7.01 4.52
C LEU A 75 3.25 -8.17 3.72
N THR A 76 3.15 -9.37 4.25
CA THR A 76 3.62 -10.57 3.54
C THR A 76 2.59 -11.05 2.52
N VAL A 77 3.00 -11.90 1.59
CA VAL A 77 2.10 -12.53 0.62
C VAL A 77 0.98 -13.30 1.32
N VAL A 78 1.33 -14.05 2.38
CA VAL A 78 0.38 -14.85 3.16
C VAL A 78 -0.65 -13.95 3.84
N ASP A 79 -0.22 -12.82 4.38
CA ASP A 79 -1.13 -11.84 4.97
C ASP A 79 -2.03 -11.21 3.91
N PHE A 80 -1.46 -10.80 2.78
CA PHE A 80 -2.21 -10.23 1.67
C PHE A 80 -3.30 -11.19 1.17
N GLU A 81 -2.94 -12.43 0.87
CA GLU A 81 -3.89 -13.45 0.41
C GLU A 81 -5.00 -13.72 1.42
N ARG A 82 -4.63 -13.88 2.69
CA ARG A 82 -5.57 -14.17 3.76
C ARG A 82 -6.63 -13.08 3.89
N GLU A 83 -6.24 -11.82 3.79
CA GLU A 83 -7.18 -10.70 3.94
C GLU A 83 -8.00 -10.47 2.67
N MET A 84 -7.42 -10.67 1.49
CA MET A 84 -8.15 -10.54 0.21
C MET A 84 -9.19 -11.65 0.00
N ARG A 85 -8.91 -12.88 0.45
CA ARG A 85 -9.86 -14.02 0.36
C ARG A 85 -11.08 -13.88 1.28
N LYS A 86 -10.99 -13.09 2.36
CA LYS A 86 -12.08 -12.93 3.33
C LYS A 86 -13.19 -12.01 2.86
N LEU A 87 -12.94 -11.18 1.84
CA LEU A 87 -13.75 -10.00 1.58
C LEU A 87 -14.56 -10.04 0.29
N TYR A 88 -14.26 -10.95 -0.65
CA TYR A 88 -14.83 -10.87 -2.00
C TYR A 88 -15.26 -12.22 -2.57
N ASN A 89 -16.31 -12.19 -3.40
CA ASN A 89 -16.86 -13.33 -4.13
C ASN A 89 -16.02 -13.71 -5.38
N ILE A 90 -14.83 -13.11 -5.52
CA ILE A 90 -13.83 -13.38 -6.55
C ILE A 90 -12.78 -14.31 -5.94
N ASN A 91 -12.47 -15.40 -6.61
CA ASN A 91 -11.26 -16.15 -6.28
C ASN A 91 -10.04 -15.36 -6.74
N VAL A 92 -9.35 -14.73 -5.78
CA VAL A 92 -8.04 -14.11 -5.98
C VAL A 92 -6.96 -15.12 -5.60
N THR A 93 -6.04 -15.40 -6.53
CA THR A 93 -4.89 -16.27 -6.31
C THR A 93 -3.60 -15.48 -6.48
N VAL A 94 -2.59 -15.70 -5.66
CA VAL A 94 -1.26 -15.14 -5.95
C VAL A 94 -0.54 -16.06 -6.93
N ASN A 95 -0.23 -15.54 -8.11
CA ASN A 95 0.52 -16.25 -9.14
C ASN A 95 2.03 -16.15 -8.92
N SER A 96 2.49 -14.98 -8.45
CA SER A 96 3.90 -14.72 -8.12
C SER A 96 4.02 -13.51 -7.20
N SER A 97 5.15 -13.39 -6.51
CA SER A 97 5.44 -12.25 -5.64
C SER A 97 6.94 -12.08 -5.42
N SER A 98 7.34 -10.89 -4.99
CA SER A 98 8.70 -10.63 -4.51
C SER A 98 8.66 -9.76 -3.24
N SER A 99 9.58 -10.05 -2.32
CA SER A 99 9.85 -9.18 -1.18
C SER A 99 10.85 -8.10 -1.57
N GLY A 100 10.66 -6.90 -1.05
CA GLY A 100 11.61 -5.81 -1.18
C GLY A 100 12.45 -5.57 0.08
N ALA A 101 12.17 -6.29 1.16
CA ALA A 101 12.84 -6.18 2.46
C ALA A 101 13.14 -7.55 3.08
N SER A 102 14.10 -7.57 4.02
CA SER A 102 14.57 -8.78 4.70
C SER A 102 13.54 -9.41 5.65
N ASP A 103 12.57 -8.63 6.10
CA ASP A 103 11.43 -9.07 6.91
C ASP A 103 10.29 -9.69 6.07
N GLY A 104 10.47 -9.76 4.74
CA GLY A 104 9.49 -10.34 3.83
C GLY A 104 8.39 -9.38 3.39
N ALA A 105 8.50 -8.07 3.66
CA ALA A 105 7.55 -7.08 3.17
C ALA A 105 7.47 -7.11 1.63
N LEU A 106 6.24 -7.18 1.13
CA LEU A 106 5.92 -7.30 -0.28
C LEU A 106 6.36 -6.05 -1.05
N ARG A 107 6.87 -6.24 -2.26
CA ARG A 107 7.12 -5.14 -3.21
C ARG A 107 6.44 -5.36 -4.55
N LEU A 108 6.29 -6.61 -4.96
CA LEU A 108 5.60 -6.97 -6.19
C LEU A 108 4.67 -8.16 -5.94
N ILE A 109 3.47 -8.12 -6.50
CA ILE A 109 2.53 -9.23 -6.42
C ILE A 109 1.73 -9.35 -7.72
N THR A 110 1.63 -10.58 -8.24
CA THR A 110 0.75 -10.90 -9.37
C THR A 110 -0.46 -11.66 -8.85
N LEU A 111 -1.64 -11.12 -9.10
CA LEU A 111 -2.92 -11.68 -8.69
C LEU A 111 -3.63 -12.26 -9.91
N GLY A 112 -4.03 -13.53 -9.86
CA GLY A 112 -5.05 -14.09 -10.73
C GLY A 112 -6.44 -13.81 -10.16
N PHE A 113 -7.42 -13.59 -11.03
CA PHE A 113 -8.82 -13.44 -10.63
C PHE A 113 -9.72 -14.24 -11.57
N THR A 114 -10.76 -14.85 -11.00
CA THR A 114 -11.83 -15.49 -11.77
C THR A 114 -13.16 -14.80 -11.53
N ALA A 115 -13.97 -14.72 -12.57
CA ALA A 115 -15.36 -14.23 -12.51
C ALA A 115 -15.57 -12.73 -12.20
N GLY A 116 -14.60 -11.85 -12.47
CA GLY A 116 -14.72 -10.41 -12.21
C GLY A 116 -15.77 -9.70 -13.09
N GLN A 117 -16.51 -8.76 -12.51
CA GLN A 117 -17.52 -7.95 -13.21
C GLN A 117 -17.11 -6.48 -13.36
N ILE A 118 -17.54 -5.83 -14.44
CA ILE A 118 -17.32 -4.38 -14.58
C ILE A 118 -18.03 -3.65 -13.43
N GLY A 119 -17.34 -2.70 -12.81
CA GLY A 119 -17.76 -1.96 -11.62
C GLY A 119 -17.33 -2.62 -10.31
N GLU A 120 -16.80 -3.83 -10.36
CA GLU A 120 -16.35 -4.55 -9.17
C GLU A 120 -15.14 -3.87 -8.54
N THR A 121 -15.16 -3.79 -7.21
CA THR A 121 -14.15 -3.11 -6.42
C THR A 121 -13.67 -4.03 -5.31
N ILE A 122 -12.35 -4.22 -5.25
CA ILE A 122 -11.65 -4.98 -4.22
C ILE A 122 -10.86 -3.97 -3.39
N THR A 123 -11.05 -4.00 -2.08
CA THR A 123 -10.41 -3.07 -1.13
C THR A 123 -9.64 -3.88 -0.09
N PHE A 124 -8.35 -3.60 0.03
CA PHE A 124 -7.54 -4.18 1.09
C PHE A 124 -7.94 -3.55 2.44
N PRO A 125 -8.25 -4.33 3.48
CA PRO A 125 -8.96 -3.82 4.66
C PRO A 125 -8.13 -2.90 5.56
N TYR A 126 -6.82 -2.81 5.34
CA TYR A 126 -5.91 -2.00 6.15
C TYR A 126 -5.23 -0.91 5.33
N ASN A 127 -4.83 0.17 6.00
CA ASN A 127 -3.95 1.16 5.41
C ASN A 127 -2.56 0.56 5.18
N ILE A 128 -1.99 0.91 4.03
CA ILE A 128 -0.64 0.55 3.62
C ILE A 128 0.31 1.70 3.94
N TYR A 129 1.46 1.34 4.47
CA TYR A 129 2.54 2.22 4.87
C TYR A 129 3.87 1.75 4.29
N ASP A 130 4.85 2.64 4.27
CA ASP A 130 6.26 2.26 4.15
C ASP A 130 6.87 1.90 5.52
N ALA A 131 8.15 1.55 5.54
CA ALA A 131 8.90 1.26 6.77
C ALA A 131 9.02 2.49 7.71
N SER A 132 8.95 3.70 7.15
CA SER A 132 9.03 4.98 7.87
C SER A 132 7.69 5.45 8.43
N ARG A 133 6.61 4.68 8.22
CA ARG A 133 5.21 4.97 8.61
C ARG A 133 4.52 6.07 7.78
N ASN A 134 4.99 6.37 6.58
CA ASN A 134 4.25 7.21 5.65
C ASN A 134 3.06 6.44 5.10
N ILE A 135 1.87 7.01 5.26
CA ILE A 135 0.59 6.37 4.92
C ILE A 135 0.17 6.66 3.49
N ALA A 136 0.02 5.61 2.68
CA ALA A 136 -0.61 5.71 1.36
C ALA A 136 -2.14 5.66 1.46
N GLY A 137 -2.66 4.81 2.35
CA GLY A 137 -4.08 4.52 2.49
C GLY A 137 -4.39 3.06 2.17
N SER A 138 -5.67 2.72 2.05
CA SER A 138 -6.12 1.38 1.67
C SER A 138 -5.99 1.20 0.16
N LEU A 139 -5.44 0.06 -0.26
CA LEU A 139 -5.36 -0.32 -1.67
C LEU A 139 -6.74 -0.67 -2.20
N VAL A 140 -7.13 -0.02 -3.30
CA VAL A 140 -8.38 -0.27 -4.02
C VAL A 140 -8.05 -0.69 -5.44
N LEU A 141 -8.57 -1.84 -5.84
CA LEU A 141 -8.56 -2.34 -7.21
C LEU A 141 -9.97 -2.26 -7.76
N LYS A 142 -10.14 -1.69 -8.95
CA LYS A 142 -11.45 -1.56 -9.59
C LYS A 142 -11.40 -2.07 -11.02
N LEU A 143 -12.33 -2.95 -11.39
CA LEU A 143 -12.47 -3.42 -12.76
C LEU A 143 -13.44 -2.50 -13.50
N GLU A 144 -12.97 -1.80 -14.52
CA GLU A 144 -13.77 -0.83 -15.26
C GLU A 144 -13.48 -0.85 -16.76
N ASN A 145 -14.39 -0.26 -17.53
CA ASN A 145 -14.12 -0.03 -18.95
C ASN A 145 -13.45 1.33 -19.10
N THR A 146 -12.34 1.35 -19.82
CA THR A 146 -11.64 2.57 -20.18
C THR A 146 -11.53 2.70 -21.69
N LEU A 147 -11.62 3.94 -22.18
CA LEU A 147 -11.39 4.25 -23.58
C LEU A 147 -9.88 4.31 -23.84
N GLU A 148 -9.39 3.38 -24.64
CA GLU A 148 -8.03 3.37 -25.15
C GLU A 148 -8.09 3.42 -26.66
N ASN A 149 -7.55 4.48 -27.28
CA ASN A 149 -7.58 4.69 -28.72
C ASN A 149 -9.00 4.55 -29.32
N ASN A 150 -10.02 5.13 -28.65
CA ASN A 150 -11.45 5.03 -29.00
C ASN A 150 -12.05 3.62 -28.94
N VAL A 151 -11.36 2.65 -28.33
CA VAL A 151 -11.88 1.30 -28.07
C VAL A 151 -12.12 1.15 -26.58
N LEU A 152 -13.28 0.61 -26.19
CA LEU A 152 -13.53 0.24 -24.80
C LEU A 152 -12.74 -1.02 -24.46
N VAL A 153 -11.80 -0.87 -23.54
CA VAL A 153 -10.99 -1.95 -23.00
C VAL A 153 -11.34 -2.10 -21.52
N SER A 154 -11.66 -3.32 -21.12
CA SER A 154 -11.87 -3.63 -19.71
C SER A 154 -10.53 -3.77 -19.03
N LYS A 155 -10.31 -3.02 -17.94
CA LYS A 155 -9.09 -3.07 -17.16
C LYS A 155 -9.28 -2.90 -15.67
N TRP A 156 -8.36 -3.47 -14.92
CA TRP A 156 -8.22 -3.14 -13.50
C TRP A 156 -7.47 -1.82 -13.36
N THR A 157 -7.91 -0.98 -12.45
CA THR A 157 -7.17 0.18 -11.99
C THR A 157 -6.83 0.00 -10.52
N ALA A 158 -5.66 0.49 -10.11
CA ALA A 158 -5.19 0.44 -8.73
C ALA A 158 -5.03 1.85 -8.20
N SER A 159 -5.47 2.10 -6.98
CA SER A 159 -5.31 3.39 -6.30
C SER A 159 -5.26 3.20 -4.80
N PHE A 160 -4.74 4.19 -4.08
CA PHE A 160 -4.89 4.26 -2.64
C PHE A 160 -5.98 5.25 -2.28
N ILE A 161 -6.91 4.82 -1.42
CA ILE A 161 -7.85 5.73 -0.78
C ILE A 161 -7.43 5.93 0.67
N LYS A 162 -7.33 7.19 1.09
CA LYS A 162 -7.19 7.49 2.51
C LYS A 162 -8.52 7.13 3.17
N VAL A 163 -8.54 6.04 3.93
CA VAL A 163 -9.66 5.80 4.83
C VAL A 163 -9.62 6.94 5.83
N ASN A 164 -10.65 7.78 5.85
CA ASN A 164 -10.86 8.71 6.96
C ASN A 164 -10.98 7.85 8.23
N THR A 165 -9.88 7.63 8.92
CA THR A 165 -9.89 7.29 10.34
C THR A 165 -10.45 8.53 11.02
N GLY A 166 -11.78 8.60 11.09
CA GLY A 166 -12.50 9.73 11.63
C GLY A 166 -11.96 10.02 13.03
N GLY A 167 -11.28 11.17 13.16
CA GLY A 167 -11.07 11.76 14.46
C GLY A 167 -12.43 12.01 15.09
N LYS A 168 -12.68 11.33 16.20
CA LYS A 168 -13.59 11.84 17.22
C LYS A 168 -12.76 12.53 18.28
#